data_AF-A0A1E2VAU3-F1
#
_entry.id   AF-A0A1E2VAU3-F1
#
_cell.length_a   1.000
_cell.length_b   1.000
_cell.length_c   1.000
_cell.angle_alpha   90.00
_cell.angle_beta   90.00
_cell.angle_gamma   90.00
#
_symmetry.space_group_name_H-M   'P 1'
#
loop_
_entity.id
_entity.type
_entity.pdbx_description
1 polymer ?
#
loop_
_entity_poly.entity_id
_entity_poly.type
_entity_poly.pdbx_seq_one_letter_code
_entity_poly.pdbx_strand_id
1 'polypeptide(L)'
;MQIRAMKGCALLALIYSLTGILLTLLSLHPQIINLWLPAGFALATLIKYGLRLLPGVFLGNLLFNLWLNQHFDSLALSSITGSILIATGASVQASVAYWGLKRFVAEPLNITRAEHAWKFSIFGAFLPCLINASIGTLSLHITQSIFNLHDAVINWALWWTADSFGTILGAPLAMAVIQKPSHYQRLTVKLGLTIASVLLFNQLYFHQLYKQLETSFDQQIQVLQAQLQGIFERNLADLAQLERYVSQHGDISSAEFSAEAEPLLRRNPSMRAYSWDPLIPKSQQHQFETQLSHELGRPVKVSPPLFASR
;
A
#
# COMPACT_ATOMS: atom_id res chain seq x y z
N MET A 1 -46.24 -9.75 -9.46
CA MET A 1 -45.11 -8.94 -9.99
C MET A 1 -44.00 -8.72 -8.96
N GLN A 2 -44.31 -8.44 -7.68
CA GLN A 2 -43.35 -8.18 -6.61
C GLN A 2 -42.37 -9.34 -6.31
N ILE A 3 -42.84 -10.59 -6.25
CA ILE A 3 -41.98 -11.76 -5.94
C ILE A 3 -40.86 -11.95 -6.97
N ARG A 4 -41.13 -11.71 -8.26
CA ARG A 4 -40.11 -11.82 -9.33
C ARG A 4 -39.05 -10.72 -9.21
N ALA A 5 -39.45 -9.50 -8.85
CA ALA A 5 -38.51 -8.41 -8.61
C ALA A 5 -37.63 -8.68 -7.39
N MET A 6 -38.20 -9.18 -6.29
CA MET A 6 -37.48 -9.54 -5.08
C MET A 6 -36.43 -10.63 -5.32
N LYS A 7 -36.79 -11.71 -6.05
CA LYS A 7 -35.84 -12.74 -6.47
C LYS A 7 -34.72 -12.18 -7.35
N GLY A 8 -35.07 -11.27 -8.27
CA GLY A 8 -34.09 -10.58 -9.11
C GLY A 8 -33.12 -9.71 -8.30
N CYS A 9 -33.61 -8.97 -7.30
CA CYS A 9 -32.77 -8.17 -6.41
C CYS A 9 -31.82 -9.06 -5.61
N ALA A 10 -32.32 -10.15 -5.03
CA ALA A 10 -31.50 -11.09 -4.25
C ALA A 10 -30.41 -11.74 -5.11
N LEU A 11 -30.76 -12.19 -6.33
CA LEU A 11 -29.79 -12.76 -7.25
C LEU A 11 -28.74 -11.73 -7.69
N LEU A 12 -29.15 -10.51 -8.01
CA LEU A 12 -28.20 -9.45 -8.38
C LEU A 12 -27.28 -9.10 -7.21
N ALA A 13 -27.83 -9.03 -5.99
CA ALA A 13 -27.04 -8.77 -4.79
C ALA A 13 -25.98 -9.85 -4.58
N LEU A 14 -26.34 -11.13 -4.71
CA LEU A 14 -25.42 -12.27 -4.62
C LEU A 14 -24.35 -12.24 -5.71
N ILE A 15 -24.73 -12.02 -6.98
CA ILE A 15 -23.77 -11.95 -8.08
C ILE A 15 -22.80 -10.79 -7.85
N TYR A 16 -23.30 -9.63 -7.46
CA TYR A 16 -22.48 -8.45 -7.20
C TYR A 16 -21.50 -8.72 -6.07
N SER A 17 -21.97 -9.21 -4.92
CA SER A 17 -21.14 -9.43 -3.74
C SER A 17 -20.12 -10.54 -3.97
N LEU A 18 -20.51 -11.70 -4.49
CA LEU A 18 -19.62 -12.82 -4.73
C LEU A 18 -18.55 -12.52 -5.79
N THR A 19 -18.93 -11.79 -6.86
CA THR A 19 -17.94 -11.36 -7.86
C THR A 19 -16.97 -10.36 -7.27
N GLY A 20 -17.44 -9.43 -6.43
CA GLY A 20 -16.58 -8.50 -5.70
C GLY A 20 -15.60 -9.23 -4.78
N ILE A 21 -16.08 -10.16 -3.96
CA ILE A 21 -15.26 -11.00 -3.07
C ILE A 21 -14.21 -11.76 -3.88
N LEU A 22 -14.61 -12.44 -4.96
CA LEU A 22 -13.70 -13.21 -5.79
C LEU A 22 -12.58 -12.32 -6.37
N LEU A 23 -12.92 -11.16 -6.89
CA LEU A 23 -11.94 -10.22 -7.45
C LEU A 23 -10.99 -9.70 -6.37
N THR A 24 -11.50 -9.35 -5.19
CA THR A 24 -10.67 -8.94 -4.06
C THR A 24 -9.71 -10.04 -3.60
N LEU A 25 -10.15 -11.30 -3.57
CA LEU A 25 -9.28 -12.44 -3.23
C LEU A 25 -8.21 -12.72 -4.31
N LEU A 26 -8.49 -12.37 -5.56
CA LEU A 26 -7.54 -12.47 -6.67
C LEU A 26 -6.63 -11.24 -6.80
N SER A 27 -6.97 -10.13 -6.13
CA SER A 27 -6.15 -8.91 -6.12
C SER A 27 -4.91 -9.13 -5.26
N LEU A 28 -3.79 -9.47 -5.91
CA LEU A 28 -2.52 -9.79 -5.24
C LEU A 28 -1.64 -8.57 -4.95
N HIS A 29 -1.96 -7.41 -5.53
CA HIS A 29 -1.21 -6.18 -5.33
C HIS A 29 -2.07 -4.91 -5.39
N PRO A 30 -1.97 -3.99 -4.40
CA PRO A 30 -2.69 -2.71 -4.39
C PRO A 30 -2.43 -1.74 -5.56
N GLN A 31 -1.29 -1.88 -6.26
CA GLN A 31 -0.81 -0.89 -7.22
C GLN A 31 -1.25 -1.17 -8.67
N ILE A 32 -1.96 -2.28 -8.90
CA ILE A 32 -2.44 -2.65 -10.22
C ILE A 32 -3.92 -2.31 -10.29
N ILE A 33 -4.35 -1.80 -11.45
CA ILE A 33 -5.75 -1.45 -11.72
C ILE A 33 -6.63 -2.67 -11.41
N ASN A 34 -7.35 -2.60 -10.30
CA ASN A 34 -8.35 -3.60 -9.96
C ASN A 34 -9.57 -3.34 -10.85
N LEU A 35 -10.02 -4.34 -11.59
CA LEU A 35 -11.25 -4.22 -12.37
C LEU A 35 -12.45 -4.53 -11.48
N TRP A 36 -13.43 -3.64 -11.41
CA TRP A 36 -14.66 -3.90 -10.65
C TRP A 36 -15.79 -4.40 -11.55
N LEU A 37 -15.69 -5.67 -11.99
CA LEU A 37 -16.73 -6.31 -12.82
C LEU A 37 -18.16 -6.25 -12.26
N PRO A 38 -18.42 -6.24 -10.93
CA PRO A 38 -19.76 -6.11 -10.38
C PRO A 38 -20.52 -4.87 -10.90
N ALA A 39 -19.83 -3.74 -11.13
CA ALA A 39 -20.45 -2.54 -11.69
C ALA A 39 -21.03 -2.79 -13.10
N GLY A 40 -20.29 -3.50 -13.95
CA GLY A 40 -20.76 -3.89 -15.28
C GLY A 40 -21.90 -4.91 -15.24
N PHE A 41 -21.84 -5.87 -14.32
CA PHE A 41 -22.91 -6.86 -14.13
C PHE A 41 -24.21 -6.19 -13.66
N ALA A 42 -24.10 -5.23 -12.73
CA ALA A 42 -25.21 -4.39 -12.31
C ALA A 42 -25.82 -3.63 -13.50
N LEU A 43 -25.00 -2.91 -14.27
CA LEU A 43 -25.49 -2.13 -15.40
C LEU A 43 -26.20 -2.99 -16.45
N ALA A 44 -25.59 -4.11 -16.87
CA ALA A 44 -26.20 -5.03 -17.83
C ALA A 44 -27.56 -5.55 -17.35
N THR A 45 -27.63 -5.91 -16.07
CA THR A 45 -28.86 -6.41 -15.43
C THR A 45 -29.93 -5.31 -15.38
N LEU A 46 -29.57 -4.08 -15.01
CA LEU A 46 -30.51 -2.96 -14.96
C LEU A 46 -31.02 -2.57 -16.36
N ILE A 47 -30.17 -2.56 -17.38
CA ILE A 47 -30.61 -2.27 -18.76
C ILE A 47 -31.61 -3.32 -19.25
N LYS A 48 -31.39 -4.60 -18.92
CA LYS A 48 -32.26 -5.71 -19.33
C LYS A 48 -33.58 -5.77 -18.56
N TYR A 49 -33.53 -5.62 -17.24
CA TYR A 49 -34.65 -5.92 -16.34
C TYR A 49 -35.26 -4.68 -15.66
N GLY A 50 -34.65 -3.51 -15.82
CA GLY A 50 -35.10 -2.21 -15.33
C GLY A 50 -34.59 -1.83 -13.93
N LEU A 51 -34.80 -0.57 -13.55
CA LEU A 51 -34.39 0.02 -12.27
C LEU A 51 -35.08 -0.58 -11.04
N ARG A 52 -36.12 -1.42 -11.21
CA ARG A 52 -36.72 -2.18 -10.10
C ARG A 52 -35.73 -3.11 -9.39
N LEU A 53 -34.61 -3.45 -10.03
CA LEU A 53 -33.54 -4.26 -9.44
C LEU A 53 -32.43 -3.43 -8.78
N LEU A 54 -32.54 -2.10 -8.76
CA LEU A 54 -31.58 -1.20 -8.13
C LEU A 54 -31.31 -1.54 -6.65
N PRO A 55 -32.30 -1.94 -5.82
CA PRO A 55 -32.04 -2.40 -4.46
C PRO A 55 -31.06 -3.58 -4.39
N GLY A 56 -31.00 -4.43 -5.43
CA GLY A 56 -30.03 -5.50 -5.53
C GLY A 56 -28.58 -5.01 -5.68
N VAL A 57 -28.37 -3.88 -6.38
CA VAL A 57 -27.04 -3.23 -6.48
C VAL A 57 -26.61 -2.71 -5.12
N PHE A 58 -27.50 -1.99 -4.44
CA PHE A 58 -27.27 -1.47 -3.09
C PHE A 58 -26.92 -2.60 -2.12
N LEU A 59 -27.78 -3.63 -2.04
CA LEU A 59 -27.59 -4.75 -1.12
C LEU A 59 -26.32 -5.54 -1.44
N GLY A 60 -26.03 -5.80 -2.72
CA GLY A 60 -24.82 -6.51 -3.12
C GLY A 60 -23.54 -5.76 -2.75
N ASN A 61 -23.51 -4.45 -3.01
CA ASN A 61 -22.38 -3.62 -2.66
C ASN A 61 -22.23 -3.46 -1.13
N LEU A 62 -23.34 -3.30 -0.41
CA LEU A 62 -23.34 -3.25 1.06
C LEU A 62 -22.81 -4.55 1.67
N LEU A 63 -23.31 -5.71 1.21
CA LEU A 63 -22.85 -7.02 1.69
C LEU A 63 -21.36 -7.23 1.43
N PHE A 64 -20.87 -6.83 0.25
CA PHE A 64 -19.45 -6.86 -0.05
C PHE A 64 -18.64 -6.00 0.93
N ASN A 65 -19.03 -4.74 1.13
CA ASN A 65 -18.28 -3.84 2.02
C ASN A 65 -18.33 -4.28 3.49
N LEU A 66 -19.44 -4.85 3.94
CA LEU A 66 -19.52 -5.43 5.30
C LEU A 66 -18.59 -6.65 5.45
N TRP A 67 -18.54 -7.52 4.44
CA TRP A 67 -17.61 -8.64 4.42
C TRP A 67 -16.14 -8.15 4.41
N LEU A 68 -15.85 -7.12 3.62
CA LEU A 68 -14.51 -6.53 3.50
C LEU A 68 -14.05 -5.94 4.84
N ASN A 69 -14.89 -5.13 5.48
CA ASN A 69 -14.59 -4.52 6.78
C ASN A 69 -14.41 -5.56 7.90
N GLN A 70 -15.13 -6.68 7.84
CA GLN A 70 -14.94 -7.79 8.78
C GLN A 70 -13.57 -8.48 8.61
N HIS A 71 -13.06 -8.59 7.38
CA HIS A 71 -11.82 -9.32 7.08
C HIS A 71 -10.56 -8.47 7.23
N PHE A 72 -10.63 -7.16 6.97
CA PHE A 72 -9.44 -6.32 6.82
C PHE A 72 -9.30 -5.19 7.86
N ASP A 73 -10.37 -4.83 8.57
CA ASP A 73 -10.36 -3.64 9.42
C ASP A 73 -11.07 -3.96 10.76
N SER A 74 -12.25 -3.39 11.01
CA SER A 74 -13.15 -3.79 12.10
C SER A 74 -14.59 -3.41 11.78
N LEU A 75 -15.57 -4.13 12.38
CA LEU A 75 -17.01 -3.82 12.28
C LEU A 75 -17.41 -2.68 13.23
N ALA A 76 -16.74 -1.53 13.11
CA ALA A 76 -17.11 -0.31 13.83
C ALA A 76 -18.31 0.41 13.17
N LEU A 77 -18.97 1.29 13.93
CA LEU A 77 -20.10 2.09 13.42
C LEU A 77 -19.69 2.98 12.23
N SER A 78 -18.46 3.49 12.24
CA SER A 78 -17.87 4.24 11.12
C SER A 78 -17.78 3.38 9.85
N SER A 79 -17.33 2.13 9.96
CA SER A 79 -17.22 1.18 8.84
C SER A 79 -18.58 0.83 8.23
N ILE A 80 -19.61 0.67 9.08
CA ILE A 80 -20.99 0.41 8.61
C ILE A 80 -21.53 1.64 7.88
N THR A 81 -21.35 2.83 8.46
CA THR A 81 -21.74 4.10 7.82
C THR A 81 -21.07 4.27 6.47
N GLY A 82 -19.77 3.97 6.41
CA GLY A 82 -19.00 4.01 5.17
C GLY A 82 -19.55 3.05 4.11
N SER A 83 -19.82 1.81 4.51
CA SER A 83 -20.39 0.78 3.63
C SER A 83 -21.74 1.21 3.03
N ILE A 84 -22.60 1.87 3.81
CA ILE A 84 -23.91 2.39 3.36
C ILE A 84 -23.73 3.52 2.34
N LEU A 85 -22.80 4.45 2.60
CA LEU A 85 -22.51 5.55 1.67
C LEU A 85 -21.95 5.04 0.34
N ILE A 86 -21.00 4.10 0.39
CA ILE A 86 -20.43 3.47 -0.81
C ILE A 86 -21.52 2.72 -1.59
N ALA A 87 -22.37 1.93 -0.92
CA ALA A 87 -23.48 1.23 -1.57
C ALA A 87 -24.50 2.19 -2.22
N THR A 88 -24.72 3.34 -1.59
CA THR A 88 -25.54 4.43 -2.15
C THR A 88 -24.89 4.98 -3.41
N GLY A 89 -23.59 5.31 -3.36
CA GLY A 89 -22.82 5.79 -4.50
C GLY A 89 -22.86 4.84 -5.70
N ALA A 90 -22.65 3.55 -5.46
CA ALA A 90 -22.71 2.51 -6.48
C ALA A 90 -24.10 2.41 -7.13
N SER A 91 -25.17 2.58 -6.33
CA SER A 91 -26.54 2.59 -6.82
C SER A 91 -26.85 3.83 -7.65
N VAL A 92 -26.39 5.01 -7.22
CA VAL A 92 -26.55 6.24 -8.00
C VAL A 92 -25.79 6.13 -9.31
N GLN A 93 -24.53 5.68 -9.30
CA GLN A 93 -23.76 5.39 -10.52
C GLN A 93 -24.53 4.47 -11.47
N ALA A 94 -25.02 3.32 -10.98
CA ALA A 94 -25.71 2.36 -11.82
C ALA A 94 -27.01 2.93 -12.43
N SER A 95 -27.74 3.77 -11.67
CA SER A 95 -28.95 4.42 -12.16
C SER A 95 -28.66 5.53 -13.18
N VAL A 96 -27.62 6.35 -12.97
CA VAL A 96 -27.18 7.38 -13.92
C VAL A 96 -26.68 6.74 -15.21
N ALA A 97 -25.90 5.66 -15.11
CA ALA A 97 -25.45 4.87 -16.25
C ALA A 97 -26.63 4.30 -17.04
N TYR A 98 -27.63 3.75 -16.35
CA TYR A 98 -28.86 3.24 -16.97
C TYR A 98 -29.59 4.33 -17.78
N TRP A 99 -29.81 5.51 -17.19
CA TRP A 99 -30.51 6.61 -17.85
C TRP A 99 -29.71 7.21 -19.00
N GLY A 100 -28.41 7.43 -18.81
CA GLY A 100 -27.51 7.94 -19.86
C GLY A 100 -27.51 7.03 -21.08
N LEU A 101 -27.38 5.73 -20.88
CA LEU A 101 -27.43 4.75 -21.96
C LEU A 101 -28.80 4.69 -22.64
N LYS A 102 -29.90 4.66 -21.87
CA LYS A 102 -31.26 4.66 -22.45
C LYS A 102 -31.56 5.91 -23.27
N ARG A 103 -30.97 7.06 -22.90
CA ARG A 103 -31.20 8.34 -23.58
C ARG A 103 -30.37 8.48 -24.86
N PHE A 104 -29.10 8.07 -24.81
CA PHE A 104 -28.12 8.39 -25.86
C PHE A 104 -27.72 7.19 -26.74
N VAL A 105 -28.09 5.96 -26.37
CA VAL A 105 -27.74 4.74 -27.11
C VAL A 105 -29.01 3.92 -27.36
N ALA A 106 -29.37 3.76 -28.64
CA ALA A 106 -30.59 3.04 -29.03
C ALA A 106 -30.53 1.55 -28.63
N GLU A 107 -29.38 0.92 -28.85
CA GLU A 107 -29.10 -0.46 -28.43
C GLU A 107 -27.88 -0.50 -27.50
N PRO A 108 -28.04 -0.13 -26.22
CA PRO A 108 -26.93 0.05 -25.28
C PRO A 108 -26.11 -1.21 -24.99
N LEU A 109 -26.56 -2.36 -25.50
CA LEU A 109 -25.96 -3.66 -25.30
C LEU A 109 -25.57 -4.36 -26.62
N ASN A 110 -25.78 -3.69 -27.77
CA ASN A 110 -25.38 -4.17 -29.09
C ASN A 110 -24.31 -3.26 -29.68
N ILE A 111 -23.10 -3.40 -29.15
CA ILE A 111 -21.94 -2.59 -29.52
C ILE A 111 -21.30 -3.15 -30.81
N THR A 112 -22.03 -3.09 -31.91
CA THR A 112 -21.55 -3.51 -33.23
C THR A 112 -20.90 -2.38 -34.02
N ARG A 113 -21.17 -1.13 -33.63
CA ARG A 113 -20.62 0.07 -34.25
C ARG A 113 -19.72 0.81 -33.29
N ALA A 114 -18.62 1.38 -33.81
CA ALA A 114 -17.70 2.22 -33.05
C ALA A 114 -18.42 3.37 -32.32
N GLU A 115 -19.49 3.91 -32.94
CA GLU A 115 -20.31 4.94 -32.33
C GLU A 115 -20.98 4.50 -31.02
N HIS A 116 -21.54 3.29 -31.00
CA HIS A 116 -22.15 2.73 -29.80
C HIS A 116 -21.10 2.38 -28.74
N ALA A 117 -19.88 2.04 -29.15
CA ALA A 117 -18.79 1.73 -28.24
C ALA A 117 -18.36 2.96 -27.43
N TRP A 118 -18.07 4.08 -28.09
CA TRP A 118 -17.63 5.28 -27.36
C TRP A 118 -18.77 5.88 -26.52
N LYS A 119 -20.01 5.88 -27.03
CA LYS A 119 -21.17 6.33 -26.23
C LYS A 119 -21.40 5.44 -25.02
N PHE A 120 -21.22 4.13 -25.15
CA PHE A 120 -21.26 3.21 -24.03
C PHE A 120 -20.17 3.53 -23.01
N SER A 121 -18.93 3.72 -23.45
CA SER A 121 -17.82 4.06 -22.57
C SER A 121 -18.05 5.38 -21.82
N ILE A 122 -18.58 6.41 -22.47
CA ILE A 122 -18.82 7.71 -21.82
C ILE A 122 -20.02 7.66 -20.87
N PHE A 123 -21.20 7.25 -21.38
CA PHE A 123 -22.46 7.36 -20.65
C PHE A 123 -22.75 6.16 -19.75
N GLY A 124 -22.13 5.01 -20.00
CA GLY A 124 -22.27 3.80 -19.19
C GLY A 124 -21.15 3.63 -18.17
N ALA A 125 -19.93 4.04 -18.48
CA ALA A 125 -18.75 3.82 -17.64
C ALA A 125 -18.16 5.13 -17.09
N PHE A 126 -17.45 5.92 -17.90
CA PHE A 126 -16.60 7.00 -17.39
C PHE A 126 -17.36 8.07 -16.60
N LEU A 127 -18.45 8.64 -17.13
CA LEU A 127 -19.18 9.71 -16.44
C LEU A 127 -19.91 9.22 -15.17
N PRO A 128 -20.70 8.13 -15.22
CA PRO A 128 -21.36 7.62 -14.02
C PRO A 128 -20.38 7.20 -12.93
N CYS A 129 -19.21 6.66 -13.30
CA CYS A 129 -18.23 6.19 -12.33
C CYS A 129 -17.57 7.29 -11.50
N LEU A 130 -17.58 8.54 -11.98
CA LEU A 130 -17.13 9.69 -11.19
C LEU A 130 -17.97 9.86 -9.92
N ILE A 131 -19.25 9.49 -9.96
CA ILE A 131 -20.18 9.65 -8.83
C ILE A 131 -19.77 8.74 -7.68
N ASN A 132 -19.62 7.43 -7.94
CA ASN A 132 -19.25 6.49 -6.90
C ASN A 132 -17.81 6.71 -6.44
N ALA A 133 -16.88 7.04 -7.33
CA ALA A 133 -15.51 7.39 -6.93
C ALA A 133 -15.51 8.57 -5.96
N SER A 134 -16.32 9.60 -6.21
CA SER A 134 -16.44 10.78 -5.34
C SER A 134 -17.10 10.44 -4.01
N ILE A 135 -18.23 9.74 -4.03
CA ILE A 135 -18.96 9.36 -2.81
C ILE A 135 -18.15 8.37 -1.97
N GLY A 136 -17.54 7.37 -2.60
CA GLY A 136 -16.70 6.37 -1.95
C GLY A 136 -15.46 6.99 -1.32
N THR A 137 -14.73 7.84 -2.05
CA THR A 137 -13.55 8.53 -1.50
C THR A 137 -13.92 9.45 -0.34
N LEU A 138 -15.00 10.23 -0.49
CA LEU A 138 -15.50 11.09 0.59
C LEU A 138 -15.94 10.27 1.82
N SER A 139 -16.59 9.13 1.58
CA SER A 139 -17.01 8.22 2.62
C SER A 139 -15.81 7.70 3.41
N LEU A 140 -14.74 7.24 2.74
CA LEU A 140 -13.51 6.80 3.41
C LEU A 140 -12.83 7.96 4.14
N HIS A 141 -12.79 9.17 3.56
CA HIS A 141 -12.23 10.34 4.20
C HIS A 141 -12.92 10.67 5.54
N ILE A 142 -14.26 10.62 5.59
CA ILE A 142 -15.04 10.92 6.79
C ILE A 142 -14.96 9.79 7.82
N THR A 143 -14.87 8.52 7.39
CA THR A 143 -15.02 7.35 8.27
C THR A 143 -13.71 6.71 8.71
N GLN A 144 -12.64 6.84 7.91
CA GLN A 144 -11.32 6.23 8.14
C GLN A 144 -10.20 7.28 8.23
N SER A 145 -10.54 8.57 8.28
CA SER A 145 -9.59 9.66 8.52
C SER A 145 -8.40 9.70 7.54
N ILE A 146 -8.68 9.62 6.23
CA ILE A 146 -7.65 9.84 5.21
C ILE A 146 -7.24 11.32 5.23
N PHE A 147 -6.21 11.70 5.99
CA PHE A 147 -5.90 13.12 6.24
C PHE A 147 -5.26 13.87 5.06
N ASN A 148 -4.74 13.18 4.05
CA ASN A 148 -3.99 13.79 2.95
C ASN A 148 -4.81 13.87 1.65
N LEU A 149 -4.87 15.07 1.05
CA LEU A 149 -5.52 15.31 -0.24
C LEU A 149 -4.88 14.52 -1.38
N HIS A 150 -3.56 14.31 -1.32
CA HIS A 150 -2.84 13.53 -2.34
C HIS A 150 -3.35 12.09 -2.42
N ASP A 151 -3.44 11.43 -1.26
CA ASP A 151 -3.90 10.04 -1.16
C ASP A 151 -5.38 9.94 -1.54
N ALA A 152 -6.19 10.94 -1.18
CA ALA A 152 -7.58 11.01 -1.60
C ALA A 152 -7.74 11.08 -3.13
N VAL A 153 -6.92 11.88 -3.83
CA VAL A 153 -6.94 11.96 -5.30
C VAL A 153 -6.49 10.66 -5.94
N ILE A 154 -5.46 10.00 -5.41
CA ILE A 154 -5.01 8.69 -5.89
C ILE A 154 -6.12 7.65 -5.71
N ASN A 155 -6.71 7.56 -4.53
CA ASN A 155 -7.80 6.62 -4.25
C ASN A 155 -9.02 6.87 -5.14
N TRP A 156 -9.38 8.14 -5.33
CA TRP A 156 -10.46 8.54 -6.22
C TRP A 156 -10.19 8.09 -7.66
N ALA A 157 -8.97 8.31 -8.17
CA ALA A 157 -8.58 7.91 -9.52
C ALA A 157 -8.56 6.39 -9.69
N LEU A 158 -8.04 5.66 -8.71
CA LEU A 158 -8.04 4.19 -8.72
C LEU A 158 -9.47 3.63 -8.71
N TRP A 159 -10.36 4.19 -7.89
CA TRP A 159 -11.75 3.77 -7.81
C TRP A 159 -12.49 4.06 -9.12
N TRP A 160 -12.35 5.28 -9.65
CA TRP A 160 -12.95 5.66 -10.93
C TRP A 160 -12.50 4.73 -12.07
N THR A 161 -11.20 4.43 -12.11
CA THR A 161 -10.61 3.52 -13.09
C THR A 161 -11.20 2.12 -12.95
N ALA A 162 -11.24 1.60 -11.71
CA ALA A 162 -11.75 0.26 -11.41
C ALA A 162 -13.19 0.06 -11.87
N ASP A 163 -14.08 0.97 -11.49
CA ASP A 163 -15.50 0.92 -11.84
C ASP A 163 -15.72 1.13 -13.34
N SER A 164 -14.95 2.03 -13.97
CA SER A 164 -15.08 2.32 -15.40
C SER A 164 -14.71 1.12 -16.26
N PHE A 165 -13.50 0.58 -16.08
CA PHE A 165 -13.05 -0.58 -16.84
C PHE A 165 -13.82 -1.85 -16.43
N GLY A 166 -14.18 -1.96 -15.16
CA GLY A 166 -15.09 -3.00 -14.66
C GLY A 166 -16.45 -2.96 -15.35
N THR A 167 -16.98 -1.77 -15.66
CA THR A 167 -18.23 -1.61 -16.41
C THR A 167 -18.06 -1.96 -17.88
N ILE A 168 -16.98 -1.48 -18.52
CA ILE A 168 -16.66 -1.74 -19.93
C ILE A 168 -16.50 -3.24 -20.21
N LEU A 169 -15.87 -3.97 -19.30
CA LEU A 169 -15.63 -5.41 -19.45
C LEU A 169 -16.78 -6.24 -18.88
N GLY A 170 -17.30 -5.88 -17.70
CA GLY A 170 -18.33 -6.64 -17.00
C GLY A 170 -19.67 -6.63 -17.73
N ALA A 171 -20.10 -5.50 -18.28
CA ALA A 171 -21.40 -5.43 -18.95
C ALA A 171 -21.53 -6.37 -20.16
N PRO A 172 -20.60 -6.42 -21.13
CA PRO A 172 -20.68 -7.38 -22.24
C PRO A 172 -20.52 -8.85 -21.78
N LEU A 173 -19.74 -9.12 -20.73
CA LEU A 173 -19.61 -10.46 -20.15
C LEU A 173 -20.93 -10.95 -19.55
N ALA A 174 -21.59 -10.14 -18.71
CA ALA A 174 -22.90 -10.45 -18.15
C ALA A 174 -23.93 -10.68 -19.26
N MET A 175 -23.87 -9.87 -20.32
CA MET A 175 -24.78 -9.97 -21.45
C MET A 175 -24.69 -11.28 -22.22
N ALA A 176 -23.47 -11.82 -22.39
CA ALA A 176 -23.27 -13.10 -23.04
C ALA A 176 -23.86 -14.28 -22.25
N VAL A 177 -24.06 -14.12 -20.94
CA VAL A 177 -24.74 -15.09 -20.08
C VAL A 177 -26.26 -14.89 -20.11
N ILE A 178 -26.71 -13.63 -20.08
CA ILE A 178 -28.14 -13.29 -20.02
C ILE A 178 -28.85 -13.55 -21.37
N GLN A 179 -28.15 -13.44 -22.49
CA GLN A 179 -28.72 -13.53 -23.84
C GLN A 179 -27.87 -14.41 -24.74
N LYS A 180 -28.50 -15.02 -25.76
CA LYS A 180 -27.78 -15.83 -26.75
C LYS A 180 -26.80 -14.92 -27.51
N PRO A 181 -25.47 -15.11 -27.39
CA PRO A 181 -24.51 -14.12 -27.86
C PRO A 181 -24.42 -14.12 -29.38
N SER A 182 -24.53 -12.94 -29.98
CA SER A 182 -24.25 -12.70 -31.40
C SER A 182 -22.76 -12.93 -31.72
N HIS A 183 -22.39 -13.03 -33.00
CA HIS A 183 -20.98 -13.18 -33.41
C HIS A 183 -20.07 -12.10 -32.81
N TYR A 184 -20.50 -10.83 -32.85
CA TYR A 184 -19.75 -9.70 -32.30
C TYR A 184 -19.65 -9.75 -30.78
N GLN A 185 -20.71 -10.15 -30.06
CA GLN A 185 -20.67 -10.32 -28.60
C GLN A 185 -19.69 -11.42 -28.19
N ARG A 186 -19.59 -12.53 -28.95
CA ARG A 186 -18.58 -13.57 -28.70
C ARG A 186 -17.15 -13.03 -28.85
N LEU A 187 -16.91 -12.15 -29.82
CA LEU A 187 -15.60 -11.51 -29.99
C LEU A 187 -15.30 -10.57 -28.81
N THR A 188 -16.26 -9.74 -28.39
CA THR A 188 -16.10 -8.86 -27.22
C THR A 188 -15.80 -9.65 -25.96
N VAL A 189 -16.48 -10.78 -25.73
CA VAL A 189 -16.18 -11.69 -24.61
C VAL A 189 -14.77 -12.26 -24.72
N LYS A 190 -14.35 -12.76 -25.90
CA LYS A 190 -12.99 -13.29 -26.09
C LYS A 190 -11.93 -12.23 -25.84
N LEU A 191 -12.11 -11.02 -26.34
CA LEU A 191 -11.20 -9.90 -26.10
C LEU A 191 -11.19 -9.50 -24.62
N GLY A 192 -12.35 -9.41 -23.98
CA GLY A 192 -12.45 -9.11 -22.56
C GLY A 192 -11.78 -10.17 -21.68
N LEU A 193 -11.94 -11.46 -22.01
CA LEU A 193 -11.24 -12.56 -21.35
C LEU A 193 -9.73 -12.52 -21.58
N THR A 194 -9.30 -12.13 -22.78
CA THR A 194 -7.86 -11.96 -23.09
C THR A 194 -7.27 -10.83 -22.27
N ILE A 195 -7.94 -9.67 -22.21
CA ILE A 195 -7.53 -8.52 -21.39
C ILE A 195 -7.49 -8.91 -19.92
N ALA A 196 -8.53 -9.57 -19.41
CA ALA A 196 -8.57 -10.05 -18.02
C ALA A 196 -7.43 -11.03 -17.72
N SER A 197 -7.09 -11.92 -18.66
CA SER A 197 -5.98 -12.87 -18.51
C SER A 197 -4.62 -12.17 -18.49
N VAL A 198 -4.41 -11.15 -19.34
CA VAL A 198 -3.19 -10.33 -19.33
C VAL A 198 -3.05 -9.56 -18.02
N LEU A 199 -4.14 -8.98 -17.51
CA LEU A 199 -4.14 -8.27 -16.23
C LEU A 199 -3.86 -9.22 -15.06
N LEU A 200 -4.45 -10.42 -15.05
CA LEU A 200 -4.17 -11.44 -14.05
C LEU A 200 -2.70 -11.88 -14.09
N PHE A 201 -2.16 -12.13 -15.29
CA PHE A 201 -0.73 -12.45 -15.44
C PHE A 201 0.15 -11.31 -14.93
N ASN A 202 -0.20 -10.07 -15.25
CA ASN A 202 0.50 -8.89 -14.76
C ASN A 202 0.46 -8.80 -13.22
N GLN A 203 -0.69 -9.07 -12.59
CA GLN A 203 -0.81 -9.14 -11.13
C GLN A 203 0.09 -10.20 -10.52
N LEU A 204 0.10 -11.41 -11.09
CA LEU A 204 0.96 -12.50 -10.62
C LEU A 204 2.46 -12.15 -10.77
N TYR A 205 2.84 -11.56 -11.91
CA TYR A 205 4.21 -11.15 -12.18
C TYR A 205 4.69 -10.09 -11.17
N PHE A 206 3.90 -9.04 -10.96
CA PHE A 206 4.25 -8.01 -9.98
C PHE A 206 4.26 -8.57 -8.56
N HIS A 207 3.26 -9.35 -8.14
CA HIS A 207 3.28 -9.98 -6.82
C HIS A 207 4.57 -10.76 -6.58
N GLN A 208 5.02 -11.53 -7.58
CA GLN A 208 6.30 -12.23 -7.52
C GLN A 208 7.50 -11.27 -7.45
N LEU A 209 7.48 -10.19 -8.22
CA LEU A 209 8.54 -9.17 -8.24
C LEU A 209 8.68 -8.46 -6.89
N TYR A 210 7.58 -8.05 -6.26
CA TYR A 210 7.60 -7.39 -4.95
C TYR A 210 8.10 -8.33 -3.86
N LYS A 211 7.68 -9.61 -3.90
CA LYS A 211 8.20 -10.63 -2.98
C LYS A 211 9.72 -10.83 -3.13
N GLN A 212 10.23 -10.79 -4.36
CA GLN A 212 11.67 -10.84 -4.62
C GLN A 212 12.38 -9.60 -4.07
N LEU A 213 11.79 -8.41 -4.25
CA LEU A 213 12.33 -7.16 -3.74
C LEU A 213 12.43 -7.19 -2.21
N GLU A 214 11.35 -7.59 -1.52
CA GLU A 214 11.31 -7.73 -0.06
C GLU A 214 12.37 -8.72 0.44
N THR A 215 12.44 -9.90 -0.18
CA THR A 215 13.45 -10.91 0.19
C THR A 215 14.88 -10.39 0.01
N SER A 216 15.14 -9.66 -1.08
CA SER A 216 16.47 -9.08 -1.34
C SER A 216 16.82 -7.96 -0.36
N PHE A 217 15.83 -7.20 0.08
CA PHE A 217 15.99 -6.14 1.07
C PHE A 217 16.29 -6.74 2.45
N ASP A 218 15.53 -7.76 2.86
CA ASP A 218 15.76 -8.47 4.13
C ASP A 218 17.16 -9.07 4.20
N GLN A 219 17.62 -9.68 3.11
CA GLN A 219 18.99 -10.20 3.01
C GLN A 219 20.03 -9.10 3.19
N GLN A 220 19.84 -7.92 2.58
CA GLN A 220 20.75 -6.79 2.74
C GLN A 220 20.76 -6.26 4.17
N ILE A 221 19.60 -6.17 4.83
CA ILE A 221 19.49 -5.75 6.23
C ILE A 221 20.22 -6.73 7.16
N GLN A 222 20.07 -8.05 6.94
CA GLN A 222 20.77 -9.06 7.73
C GLN A 222 22.30 -8.95 7.58
N VAL A 223 22.80 -8.77 6.36
CA VAL A 223 24.24 -8.57 6.11
C VAL A 223 24.74 -7.30 6.79
N LEU A 224 24.01 -6.20 6.67
CA LEU A 224 24.36 -4.94 7.33
C LEU A 224 24.39 -5.09 8.85
N GLN A 225 23.40 -5.77 9.43
CA GLN A 225 23.34 -6.02 10.86
C GLN A 225 24.53 -6.86 11.35
N ALA A 226 24.88 -7.93 10.61
CA ALA A 226 26.04 -8.76 10.93
C ALA A 226 27.36 -7.97 10.83
N GLN A 227 27.50 -7.08 9.84
CA GLN A 227 28.66 -6.20 9.71
C GLN A 227 28.77 -5.23 10.88
N LEU A 228 27.67 -4.58 11.26
CA LEU A 228 27.63 -3.65 12.40
C LEU A 228 27.98 -4.37 13.70
N GLN A 229 27.39 -5.53 13.95
CA GLN A 229 27.70 -6.33 15.13
C GLN A 229 29.18 -6.70 15.16
N GLY A 230 29.75 -7.13 14.03
CA GLY A 230 31.17 -7.43 13.93
C GLY A 230 32.07 -6.21 14.18
N ILE A 231 31.66 -5.00 13.79
CA ILE A 231 32.39 -3.76 14.12
C ILE A 231 32.35 -3.51 15.63
N PHE A 232 31.18 -3.63 16.27
CA PHE A 232 31.06 -3.43 17.72
C PHE A 232 31.88 -4.44 18.51
N GLU A 233 31.81 -5.73 18.17
CA GLU A 233 32.58 -6.79 18.82
C GLU A 233 34.08 -6.58 18.67
N ARG A 234 34.55 -6.17 17.48
CA ARG A 234 35.96 -5.81 17.27
C ARG A 234 36.37 -4.61 18.12
N ASN A 235 35.58 -3.54 18.14
CA ASN A 235 35.87 -2.35 18.93
C ASN A 235 35.95 -2.68 20.43
N LEU A 236 35.02 -3.50 20.96
CA LEU A 236 35.04 -3.94 22.35
C LEU A 236 36.24 -4.84 22.65
N ALA A 237 36.63 -5.71 21.73
CA ALA A 237 37.80 -6.56 21.89
C ALA A 237 39.10 -5.74 21.92
N ASP A 238 39.24 -4.73 21.03
CA ASP A 238 40.38 -3.82 21.01
C ASP A 238 40.45 -3.02 22.34
N LEU A 239 39.32 -2.52 22.84
CA LEU A 239 39.24 -1.82 24.13
C LEU A 239 39.60 -2.74 25.31
N ALA A 240 39.09 -3.97 25.34
CA ALA A 240 39.42 -4.94 26.39
C ALA A 240 40.91 -5.34 26.35
N GLN A 241 41.54 -5.34 25.17
CA GLN A 241 42.98 -5.55 25.07
C GLN A 241 43.76 -4.40 25.69
N LEU A 242 43.42 -3.16 25.33
CA LEU A 242 44.06 -1.96 25.89
C LEU A 242 43.84 -1.86 27.40
N GLU A 243 42.64 -2.15 27.89
CA GLU A 243 42.30 -2.16 29.32
C GLU A 243 43.14 -3.20 30.10
N ARG A 244 43.31 -4.40 29.57
CA ARG A 244 44.20 -5.41 30.17
C ARG A 244 45.66 -4.96 30.20
N TYR A 245 46.15 -4.35 29.11
CA TYR A 245 47.52 -3.84 29.06
C TYR A 245 47.74 -2.75 30.12
N VAL A 246 46.79 -1.81 30.22
CA VAL A 246 46.80 -0.73 31.21
C VAL A 246 46.78 -1.26 32.64
N SER A 247 45.88 -2.20 32.93
CA SER A 247 45.72 -2.77 34.27
C SER A 247 46.95 -3.55 34.75
N GLN A 248 47.78 -4.07 33.84
CA GLN A 248 48.98 -4.84 34.18
C GLN A 248 50.22 -3.98 34.43
N HIS A 249 50.34 -2.84 33.74
CA HIS A 249 51.57 -2.03 33.77
C HIS A 249 51.47 -0.76 34.64
N GLY A 250 50.25 -0.34 35.02
CA GLY A 250 50.03 0.73 36.01
C GLY A 250 50.41 2.12 35.50
N ASP A 251 51.68 2.52 35.66
CA ASP A 251 52.22 3.81 35.20
C ASP A 251 52.72 3.68 33.75
N ILE A 252 51.84 3.93 32.78
CA ILE A 252 52.17 3.85 31.36
C ILE A 252 52.44 5.25 30.81
N SER A 253 53.55 5.39 30.09
CA SER A 253 53.85 6.62 29.36
C SER A 253 53.04 6.76 28.07
N SER A 254 52.83 8.00 27.61
CA SER A 254 52.14 8.28 26.35
C SER A 254 52.73 7.53 25.13
N ALA A 255 54.06 7.38 25.10
CA ALA A 255 54.76 6.66 24.02
C ALA A 255 54.48 5.15 24.06
N GLU A 256 54.44 4.54 25.24
CA GLU A 256 54.15 3.11 25.41
C GLU A 256 52.69 2.79 25.06
N PHE A 257 51.74 3.63 25.48
CA PHE A 257 50.34 3.46 25.09
C PHE A 257 50.14 3.63 23.58
N SER A 258 50.80 4.63 22.98
CA SER A 258 50.74 4.85 21.53
C SER A 258 51.29 3.64 20.76
N ALA A 259 52.38 3.02 21.23
CA ALA A 259 52.97 1.85 20.59
C ALA A 259 52.03 0.63 20.61
N GLU A 260 51.25 0.44 21.69
CA GLU A 260 50.27 -0.65 21.79
C GLU A 260 48.96 -0.35 21.03
N ALA A 261 48.53 0.92 20.98
CA ALA A 261 47.31 1.32 20.29
C ALA A 261 47.45 1.41 18.76
N GLU A 262 48.66 1.71 18.25
CA GLU A 262 48.89 1.92 16.81
C GLU A 262 48.57 0.69 15.93
N PRO A 263 48.97 -0.56 16.30
CA PRO A 263 48.57 -1.76 15.55
C PRO A 263 47.05 -1.97 15.50
N LEU A 264 46.35 -1.67 16.59
CA LEU A 264 44.89 -1.79 16.68
C LEU A 264 44.21 -0.77 15.76
N LEU A 265 44.68 0.49 15.78
CA LEU A 265 44.18 1.54 14.92
C LEU A 265 44.40 1.24 13.42
N ARG A 266 45.55 0.67 13.06
CA ARG A 266 45.83 0.26 11.67
C ARG A 266 44.94 -0.90 11.21
N ARG A 267 44.56 -1.82 12.10
CA ARG A 267 43.69 -2.96 11.79
C ARG A 267 42.20 -2.57 11.75
N ASN A 268 41.83 -1.49 12.43
CA ASN A 268 40.45 -1.08 12.60
C ASN A 268 40.17 0.29 11.94
N PRO A 269 39.88 0.33 10.62
CA PRO A 269 39.64 1.58 9.89
C PRO A 269 38.36 2.31 10.34
N SER A 270 37.50 1.66 11.14
CA SER A 270 36.29 2.27 11.69
C SER A 270 36.58 3.18 12.90
N MET A 271 37.76 3.05 13.51
CA MET A 271 38.16 3.82 14.69
C MET A 271 39.07 4.99 14.29
N ARG A 272 38.84 6.16 14.90
CA ARG A 272 39.64 7.37 14.65
C ARG A 272 40.82 7.51 15.60
N ALA A 273 40.65 7.09 16.84
CA ALA A 273 41.66 7.12 17.88
C ALA A 273 41.23 6.20 19.03
N TYR A 274 42.21 5.77 19.82
CA TYR A 274 42.00 5.24 21.16
C TYR A 274 42.62 6.23 22.15
N SER A 275 41.93 6.51 23.25
CA SER A 275 42.45 7.34 24.35
C SER A 275 42.47 6.53 25.63
N TRP A 276 43.44 6.86 26.48
CA TRP A 276 43.46 6.45 27.87
C TRP A 276 43.35 7.70 28.72
N ASP A 277 42.27 7.77 29.50
CA ASP A 277 41.90 8.96 30.25
C ASP A 277 41.90 8.62 31.76
N PRO A 278 42.97 8.93 32.51
CA PRO A 278 43.05 8.60 33.93
C PRO A 278 42.05 9.41 34.75
N LEU A 279 41.55 8.82 35.84
CA LEU A 279 40.67 9.51 36.78
C LEU A 279 41.50 10.40 37.71
N ILE A 280 41.25 11.71 37.70
CA ILE A 280 42.06 12.68 38.44
C ILE A 280 41.20 13.39 39.50
N PRO A 281 41.60 13.33 40.78
CA PRO A 281 40.96 14.11 41.83
C PRO A 281 41.04 15.61 41.54
N LYS A 282 39.97 16.36 41.82
CA LYS A 282 39.91 17.82 41.58
C LYS A 282 41.06 18.60 42.24
N SER A 283 41.59 18.10 43.36
CA SER A 283 42.75 18.69 44.05
C SER A 283 44.06 18.60 43.26
N GLN A 284 44.19 17.63 42.36
CA GLN A 284 45.39 17.36 41.55
C GLN A 284 45.27 17.89 40.12
N GLN A 285 44.12 18.46 39.75
CA GLN A 285 43.85 18.95 38.39
C GLN A 285 44.92 19.92 37.90
N HIS A 286 45.31 20.91 38.71
CA HIS A 286 46.26 21.95 38.28
C HIS A 286 47.67 21.38 38.04
N GLN A 287 48.09 20.41 38.85
CA GLN A 287 49.36 19.72 38.68
C GLN A 287 49.35 18.88 37.40
N PHE A 288 48.27 18.15 37.15
CA PHE A 288 48.12 17.36 35.93
C PHE A 288 48.08 18.21 34.66
N GLU A 289 47.32 19.32 34.65
CA GLU A 289 47.27 20.25 33.52
C GLU A 289 48.66 20.81 33.20
N THR A 290 49.44 21.14 34.24
CA THR A 290 50.80 21.67 34.08
C THR A 290 51.74 20.61 33.49
N GLN A 291 51.68 19.37 33.99
CA GLN A 291 52.49 18.26 33.50
C GLN A 291 52.14 17.89 32.05
N LEU A 292 50.85 17.72 31.77
CA LEU A 292 50.37 17.34 30.44
C LEU A 292 50.61 18.44 29.40
N SER A 293 50.52 19.72 29.80
CA SER A 293 50.85 20.85 28.91
C SER A 293 52.33 20.87 28.53
N HIS A 294 53.20 20.49 29.46
CA HIS A 294 54.63 20.36 29.23
C HIS A 294 54.94 19.19 28.30
N GLU A 295 54.33 18.02 28.53
CA GLU A 295 54.51 16.82 27.70
C GLU A 295 54.00 16.99 26.25
N LEU A 296 52.87 17.69 26.07
CA LEU A 296 52.28 17.91 24.74
C LEU A 296 52.79 19.18 24.02
N GLY A 297 53.65 19.97 24.68
CA GLY A 297 54.19 21.22 24.12
C GLY A 297 53.12 22.28 23.79
N ARG A 298 51.93 22.20 24.41
CA ARG A 298 50.81 23.12 24.20
C ARG A 298 50.00 23.27 25.49
N PRO A 299 49.37 24.42 25.76
CA PRO A 299 48.53 24.58 26.95
C PRO A 299 47.30 23.66 26.85
N VAL A 300 47.11 22.83 27.87
CA VAL A 300 45.96 21.93 28.03
C VAL A 300 45.19 22.30 29.29
N LYS A 301 43.87 22.31 29.18
CA LYS A 301 42.95 22.48 30.31
C LYS A 301 42.00 21.30 30.36
N VAL A 302 41.79 20.74 31.55
CA VAL A 302 40.76 19.73 31.80
C VAL A 302 39.41 20.44 31.73
N SER A 303 38.63 20.09 30.71
CA SER A 303 37.27 20.59 30.56
C SER A 303 36.32 19.70 31.37
N PRO A 304 35.26 20.25 31.99
CA PRO A 304 34.21 19.42 32.56
C PRO A 304 33.61 18.51 31.48
N PRO A 305 33.07 17.33 31.85
CA PRO A 305 32.57 16.37 30.86
C PRO A 305 31.53 17.04 29.96
N LEU A 306 31.62 16.78 28.65
CA LEU A 306 30.71 17.31 27.61
C LEU A 306 29.22 16.96 27.85
N PHE A 307 28.93 16.06 28.79
CA PHE A 307 27.57 15.64 29.17
C PHE A 307 27.17 16.01 30.62
N ALA A 308 27.95 16.84 31.34
CA ALA A 308 27.58 17.33 32.67
C ALA A 308 26.64 18.56 32.62
N SER A 309 25.64 18.52 31.75
CA SER A 309 24.55 19.50 31.68
C SER A 309 23.19 18.81 31.56
N ARG A 310 22.83 18.03 32.59
CA ARG A 310 21.47 17.93 33.12
C ARG A 310 21.52 17.70 34.62
#